data_AF-A0AAV2JMN6-F1
#
_entry.id   AF-A0AAV2JMN6-F1
#
_cell.length_a   1.000
_cell.length_b   1.000
_cell.length_c   1.000
_cell.angle_alpha   90.00
_cell.angle_beta   90.00
_cell.angle_gamma   90.00
#
_symmetry.space_group_name_H-M   'P 1'
#
loop_
_entity.id
_entity.type
_entity.pdbx_description
1 polymer ?
#
loop_
_entity_poly.entity_id
_entity_poly.type
_entity_poly.pdbx_seq_one_letter_code
_entity_poly.pdbx_strand_id
1 'polypeptide(L)'
;MFFLFSVLASWLLNAAGRSFTEPQEHDEPNATVSNILAELRAFGVKVDFPPSKLKSGSGEFVCFVLDQLAEEALKRRGFSFKRPVYPTESTEEEEQLEDDAELTLSRAEDELLDEAEDEEDDIMDLDALKLRSSHSEPRLKPEEILESTSDAAEWYLEVERVLPQLRVTIRTDNKDWRIHVDQMHQHRDGISSSLHEAKGQLDKLQEDISKTLEKVSSREKYINNQLEGLIQEYRTAQGKHREVKDRYHQASGGVTERTKVLAEVCEELEKVKQEIEEKGSSMSDGASVVRIKQSVMKLKQETQQMEVRMGVVEHLLLQAKLKEKSNMTRDMHHVPESAPFSGL
;
A
#
# COMPACT_ATOMS: atom_id res chain seq x y z
N MET A 1 0.89 8.28 13.87
CA MET A 1 1.43 8.57 12.53
C MET A 1 2.01 9.99 12.45
N PHE A 2 1.25 11.01 12.84
CA PHE A 2 1.72 12.40 12.88
C PHE A 2 2.96 12.63 13.76
N PHE A 3 3.04 11.99 14.93
CA PHE A 3 4.20 12.08 15.81
C PHE A 3 5.49 11.57 15.14
N LEU A 4 5.43 10.40 14.48
CA LEU A 4 6.56 9.84 13.71
C LEU A 4 7.04 10.78 12.60
N PHE A 5 6.10 11.37 11.85
CA PHE A 5 6.42 12.40 10.85
C PHE A 5 7.12 13.61 11.50
N SER A 6 6.61 14.08 12.63
CA SER A 6 7.14 15.26 13.34
C SER A 6 8.57 15.01 13.85
N VAL A 7 8.82 13.82 14.40
CA VAL A 7 10.15 13.38 14.84
C VAL A 7 11.09 13.26 13.65
N LEU A 8 10.67 12.62 12.56
CA LEU A 8 11.50 12.47 11.36
C LEU A 8 11.84 13.82 10.72
N ALA A 9 10.86 14.73 10.61
CA ALA A 9 11.06 16.08 10.11
C ALA A 9 12.01 16.88 11.02
N SER A 10 11.86 16.77 12.34
CA SER A 10 12.78 17.42 13.30
C SER A 10 14.21 16.92 13.17
N TRP A 11 14.39 15.62 12.96
CA TRP A 11 15.69 15.01 12.77
C TRP A 11 16.34 15.47 11.45
N LEU A 12 15.58 15.51 10.36
CA LEU A 12 16.06 16.02 9.07
C LEU A 12 16.42 17.51 9.14
N LEU A 13 15.65 18.32 9.86
CA LEU A 13 15.94 19.74 10.09
C LEU A 13 17.24 19.93 10.90
N ASN A 14 17.44 19.12 11.94
CA ASN A 14 18.69 19.10 12.71
C ASN A 14 19.88 18.62 11.87
N ALA A 15 19.69 17.61 11.02
CA ALA A 15 20.70 17.12 10.08
C ALA A 15 21.03 18.15 8.98
N ALA A 16 20.05 18.97 8.58
CA ALA A 16 20.23 20.13 7.71
C ALA A 16 20.80 21.36 8.45
N GLY A 17 21.20 21.23 9.72
CA GLY A 17 21.93 22.25 10.47
C GLY A 17 21.10 23.44 10.95
N ARG A 18 19.80 23.24 11.19
CA ARG A 18 18.96 24.17 11.97
C ARG A 18 18.58 23.53 13.29
N SER A 19 18.70 24.27 14.40
CA SER A 19 18.33 23.77 15.73
C SER A 19 16.80 23.72 15.85
N PHE A 20 16.22 22.55 15.61
CA PHE A 20 14.80 22.30 15.80
C PHE A 20 14.62 21.40 17.02
N THR A 21 13.85 21.87 17.99
CA THR A 21 13.54 21.10 19.20
C THR A 21 12.69 19.89 18.85
N GLU A 22 13.09 18.70 19.32
CA GLU A 22 12.33 17.47 19.10
C GLU A 22 10.90 17.61 19.64
N PRO A 23 9.88 17.50 18.77
CA PRO A 23 8.49 17.59 19.20
C PRO A 23 8.14 16.44 20.14
N GLN A 24 7.46 16.73 21.25
CA GLN A 24 6.94 15.73 22.18
C GLN A 24 5.56 15.21 21.73
N GLU A 25 5.14 14.02 22.20
CA GLU A 25 3.83 13.42 21.86
C GLU A 25 2.63 14.31 22.26
N HIS A 26 2.83 15.27 23.17
CA HIS A 26 1.82 16.20 23.65
C HIS A 26 1.87 17.59 23.00
N ASP A 27 2.78 17.84 22.08
CA ASP A 27 2.88 19.13 21.40
C ASP A 27 1.70 19.37 20.46
N GLU A 28 1.22 20.62 20.40
CA GLU A 28 0.09 20.96 19.55
C GLU A 28 0.43 20.73 18.07
N PRO A 29 -0.29 19.83 17.36
CA PRO A 29 0.07 19.40 16.01
C PRO A 29 0.07 20.55 14.99
N ASN A 30 -0.75 21.59 15.23
CA ASN A 30 -0.83 22.74 14.34
C ASN A 30 0.39 23.66 14.47
N ALA A 31 0.90 23.82 15.69
CA ALA A 31 2.08 24.63 15.98
C ALA A 31 3.32 23.96 15.37
N THR A 32 3.47 22.64 15.58
CA THR A 32 4.59 21.86 15.04
C THR A 32 4.62 21.87 13.51
N VAL A 33 3.46 21.67 12.85
CA VAL A 33 3.37 21.78 11.37
C VAL A 33 3.72 23.19 10.89
N SER A 34 3.23 24.22 11.57
CA SER A 34 3.49 25.61 11.18
C SER A 34 4.98 25.95 11.31
N ASN A 35 5.65 25.43 12.34
CA ASN A 35 7.09 25.60 12.54
C ASN A 35 7.90 24.85 11.48
N ILE A 36 7.55 23.59 11.17
CA ILE A 36 8.20 22.81 10.10
C ILE A 36 8.05 23.52 8.74
N LEU A 37 6.86 24.05 8.44
CA LEU A 37 6.61 24.80 7.21
C LEU A 37 7.35 26.15 7.16
N ALA A 38 7.52 26.82 8.30
CA ALA A 38 8.31 28.05 8.37
C ALA A 38 9.78 27.78 8.06
N GLU A 39 10.35 26.69 8.60
CA GLU A 39 11.72 26.28 8.32
C GLU A 39 11.90 25.86 6.85
N LEU A 40 10.95 25.13 6.27
CA LEU A 40 10.96 24.79 4.84
C LEU A 40 10.97 26.03 3.92
N ARG A 41 10.16 27.04 4.24
CA ARG A 41 10.18 28.31 3.49
C ARG A 41 11.51 29.03 3.65
N ALA A 42 12.16 28.91 4.80
CA ALA A 42 13.47 29.49 5.06
C ALA A 42 14.60 28.78 4.29
N PHE A 43 14.38 27.54 3.82
CA PHE A 43 15.24 26.86 2.84
C PHE A 43 14.91 27.22 1.38
N GLY A 44 13.90 28.06 1.13
CA GLY A 44 13.54 28.51 -0.21
C GLY A 44 12.58 27.58 -0.96
N VAL A 45 12.05 26.55 -0.31
CA VAL A 45 11.07 25.63 -0.91
C VAL A 45 9.68 26.30 -0.93
N LYS A 46 9.06 26.37 -2.11
CA LYS A 46 7.68 26.87 -2.25
C LYS A 46 6.70 25.80 -1.79
N VAL A 47 5.98 26.09 -0.71
CA VAL A 47 4.93 25.23 -0.17
C VAL A 47 3.57 25.84 -0.52
N ASP A 48 2.84 25.23 -1.46
CA ASP A 48 1.51 25.69 -1.91
C ASP A 48 0.40 24.71 -1.49
N PHE A 49 0.31 24.44 -0.19
CA PHE A 49 -0.79 23.64 0.37
C PHE A 49 -1.08 24.02 1.84
N PRO A 50 -2.32 23.84 2.30
CA PRO A 50 -2.71 24.24 3.66
C PRO A 50 -2.11 23.31 4.74
N PRO A 51 -1.75 23.85 5.92
CA PRO A 51 -1.19 23.08 7.05
C PRO A 51 -2.06 21.91 7.53
N SER A 52 -3.37 21.94 7.24
CA SER A 52 -4.32 20.87 7.56
C SER A 52 -3.99 19.54 6.87
N LYS A 53 -3.32 19.57 5.71
CA LYS A 53 -2.97 18.38 4.93
C LYS A 53 -1.80 17.58 5.51
N LEU A 54 -0.98 18.19 6.37
CA LEU A 54 0.13 17.52 7.05
C LEU A 54 -0.28 16.85 8.37
N LYS A 55 -1.48 17.15 8.89
CA LYS A 55 -1.97 16.60 10.16
C LYS A 55 -2.27 15.10 10.12
N SER A 56 -2.53 14.54 8.95
CA SER A 56 -2.73 13.09 8.80
C SER A 56 -1.46 12.30 9.14
N GLY A 57 -0.28 12.93 9.03
CA GLY A 57 1.01 12.27 9.26
C GLY A 57 1.37 11.25 8.18
N SER A 58 0.60 11.18 7.10
CA SER A 58 0.81 10.33 5.93
C SER A 58 0.09 10.90 4.71
N GLY A 59 0.69 10.75 3.53
CA GLY A 59 0.17 11.25 2.27
C GLY A 59 1.23 11.95 1.42
N GLU A 60 0.87 12.29 0.19
CA GLU A 60 1.77 12.90 -0.80
C GLU A 60 2.46 14.16 -0.28
N PHE A 61 1.71 15.07 0.36
CA PHE A 61 2.27 16.30 0.93
C PHE A 61 3.26 16.05 2.06
N VAL A 62 3.06 14.99 2.84
CA VAL A 62 3.98 14.59 3.92
C VAL A 62 5.26 14.04 3.33
N CYS A 63 5.15 13.16 2.32
CA CYS A 63 6.31 12.63 1.61
C CYS A 63 7.10 13.73 0.90
N PHE A 64 6.43 14.67 0.23
CA PHE A 64 7.07 15.81 -0.43
C PHE A 64 7.88 16.66 0.56
N VAL A 65 7.31 16.96 1.74
CA VAL A 65 8.02 17.70 2.79
C VAL A 65 9.26 16.95 3.26
N LEU A 66 9.15 15.64 3.49
CA LEU A 66 10.27 14.83 3.94
C LEU A 66 11.37 14.68 2.88
N ASP A 67 10.98 14.53 1.61
CA ASP A 67 11.90 14.42 0.48
C ASP A 67 12.73 15.70 0.29
N GLN A 68 12.08 16.87 0.33
CA GLN A 68 12.75 18.15 0.26
C GLN A 68 13.68 18.41 1.47
N LEU A 69 13.25 18.04 2.67
CA LEU A 69 14.10 18.11 3.86
C LEU A 69 15.28 17.13 3.80
N ALA A 70 15.08 15.95 3.21
CA ALA A 70 16.14 14.97 3.00
C ALA A 70 17.15 15.46 1.95
N GLU A 71 16.72 16.02 0.82
CA GLU A 71 17.62 16.62 -0.17
C GLU A 71 18.49 17.72 0.44
N GLU A 72 17.92 18.62 1.22
CA GLU A 72 18.69 19.69 1.89
C GLU A 72 19.64 19.15 2.97
N ALA A 73 19.22 18.14 3.72
CA ALA A 73 20.10 17.46 4.68
C ALA A 73 21.27 16.73 3.97
N LEU A 74 21.01 16.10 2.82
CA LEU A 74 22.02 15.43 2.00
C LEU A 74 23.00 16.42 1.35
N LYS A 75 22.50 17.56 0.84
CA LYS A 75 23.34 18.66 0.33
C LYS A 75 24.30 19.16 1.41
N ARG A 76 23.82 19.39 2.64
CA ARG A 76 24.67 19.83 3.76
C ARG A 76 25.68 18.78 4.20
N ARG A 77 25.33 17.50 4.14
CA ARG A 77 26.26 16.39 4.42
C ARG A 77 27.25 16.12 3.29
N GLY A 78 27.13 16.79 2.15
CA GLY A 78 27.98 16.55 0.97
C GLY A 78 27.76 15.16 0.37
N PHE A 79 26.58 14.57 0.55
CA PHE A 79 26.28 13.24 0.04
C PHE A 79 26.01 13.31 -1.47
N SER A 80 26.90 12.71 -2.26
CA SER A 80 26.67 12.46 -3.68
C SER A 80 26.19 11.02 -3.87
N PHE A 81 25.13 10.82 -4.64
CA PHE A 81 24.73 9.49 -5.09
C PHE A 81 25.90 8.87 -5.87
N LYS A 82 26.50 7.81 -5.33
CA LYS A 82 27.47 7.00 -6.06
C LYS A 82 26.71 6.26 -7.16
N ARG A 83 27.28 6.20 -8.37
CA ARG A 83 26.71 5.36 -9.45
C ARG A 83 26.59 3.93 -8.91
N PRO A 84 25.43 3.26 -9.09
CA PRO A 84 25.28 1.87 -8.71
C PRO A 84 26.38 1.06 -9.39
N VAL A 85 27.20 0.37 -8.59
CA VAL A 85 28.07 -0.68 -9.12
C VAL A 85 27.19 -1.91 -9.16
N TYR A 86 26.61 -2.17 -10.33
CA TYR A 86 25.88 -3.40 -10.58
C TYR A 86 26.87 -4.56 -10.41
N PRO A 87 26.62 -5.50 -9.50
CA PRO A 87 27.24 -6.82 -9.61
C PRO A 87 26.82 -7.38 -10.96
N THR A 88 27.76 -7.83 -11.77
CA THR A 88 27.47 -8.63 -12.95
C THR A 88 26.79 -9.91 -12.47
N GLU A 89 25.46 -9.89 -12.41
CA GLU A 89 24.68 -11.12 -12.42
C GLU A 89 24.98 -11.80 -13.75
N SER A 90 25.57 -12.99 -13.65
CA SER A 90 25.60 -14.00 -14.70
C SER A 90 24.19 -14.21 -15.23
N THR A 91 23.84 -13.47 -16.27
CA THR A 91 22.74 -13.82 -17.17
C THR A 91 23.37 -14.77 -18.17
N GLU A 92 23.30 -16.06 -17.85
CA GLU A 92 23.18 -17.05 -18.91
C GLU A 92 21.89 -16.69 -19.67
N GLU A 93 22.07 -16.26 -20.92
CA GLU A 93 21.23 -16.45 -22.10
C GLU A 93 21.13 -15.20 -22.98
N GLU A 94 21.87 -15.29 -24.09
CA GLU A 94 21.58 -14.73 -25.42
C GLU A 94 21.56 -13.21 -25.60
N GLU A 95 22.73 -12.63 -25.90
CA GLU A 95 22.84 -11.55 -26.88
C GLU A 95 24.20 -11.58 -27.60
N GLN A 96 24.15 -12.05 -28.86
CA GLN A 96 25.11 -11.88 -29.97
C GLN A 96 26.52 -12.52 -29.85
N LEU A 97 26.55 -13.84 -30.06
CA LEU A 97 27.66 -14.49 -30.77
C LEU A 97 27.34 -14.49 -32.28
N GLU A 98 27.57 -13.36 -32.95
CA GLU A 98 27.72 -13.34 -34.42
C GLU A 98 29.10 -12.76 -34.77
N ASP A 99 29.89 -13.61 -35.42
CA ASP A 99 30.98 -13.30 -36.37
C ASP A 99 32.41 -12.98 -35.88
N ASP A 100 32.75 -13.16 -34.61
CA ASP A 100 34.17 -13.02 -34.16
C ASP A 100 34.82 -14.37 -33.78
N ALA A 101 34.03 -15.42 -33.60
CA ALA A 101 34.54 -16.77 -33.29
C ALA A 101 35.06 -17.52 -34.53
N GLU A 102 34.48 -17.28 -35.71
CA GLU A 102 34.91 -17.93 -36.97
C GLU A 102 36.21 -17.30 -37.50
N LEU A 103 36.40 -15.99 -37.31
CA LEU A 103 37.64 -15.27 -37.65
C LEU A 103 38.82 -15.66 -36.73
N THR A 104 38.54 -16.05 -35.49
CA THR A 104 39.56 -16.48 -34.52
C THR A 104 39.95 -17.95 -34.71
N LEU A 105 39.00 -18.82 -35.11
CA LEU A 105 39.30 -20.21 -35.47
C LEU A 105 40.06 -20.31 -36.79
N SER A 106 39.69 -19.52 -37.82
CA SER A 106 40.43 -19.51 -39.10
C SER A 106 41.87 -19.00 -38.93
N ARG A 107 42.10 -18.05 -38.01
CA ARG A 107 43.45 -17.54 -37.71
C ARG A 107 44.28 -18.52 -36.88
N ALA A 108 43.65 -19.24 -35.95
CA ALA A 108 44.30 -20.27 -35.17
C ALA A 108 44.57 -21.56 -35.98
N GLU A 109 43.77 -21.85 -37.02
CA GLU A 109 43.98 -22.96 -37.95
C GLU A 109 45.06 -22.63 -38.98
N ASP A 110 45.16 -21.38 -39.47
CA ASP A 110 46.29 -20.90 -40.29
C ASP A 110 47.61 -20.85 -39.50
N GLU A 111 47.61 -20.41 -38.24
CA GLU A 111 48.82 -20.43 -37.38
C GLU A 111 49.26 -21.86 -37.03
N LEU A 112 48.34 -22.83 -36.94
CA LEU A 112 48.67 -24.25 -36.75
C LEU A 112 49.12 -24.96 -38.04
N LEU A 113 48.74 -24.46 -39.21
CA LEU A 113 49.22 -24.96 -40.50
C LEU A 113 50.62 -24.42 -40.84
N ASP A 114 50.90 -23.14 -40.53
CA ASP A 114 52.23 -22.55 -40.71
C ASP A 114 53.28 -23.14 -39.73
N GLU A 115 52.88 -23.57 -38.52
CA GLU A 115 53.78 -24.26 -37.58
C GLU A 115 53.92 -25.78 -37.87
N ALA A 116 53.11 -26.34 -38.77
CA ALA A 116 53.19 -27.75 -39.17
C ALA A 116 54.01 -28.00 -40.45
N GLU A 117 54.38 -26.97 -41.22
CA GLU A 117 55.21 -27.12 -42.43
C GLU A 117 56.73 -27.08 -42.14
N ASP A 118 57.18 -26.76 -40.93
CA ASP A 118 58.61 -26.60 -40.61
C ASP A 118 59.20 -27.64 -39.61
N GLU A 119 58.45 -28.70 -39.25
CA GLU A 119 59.00 -29.86 -38.51
C GLU A 119 58.79 -31.18 -39.25
N GLU A 120 59.20 -31.25 -40.53
CA GLU A 120 59.20 -32.49 -41.33
C GLU A 120 60.50 -33.32 -41.25
N ASP A 121 61.49 -32.98 -40.41
CA ASP A 121 62.77 -33.70 -40.37
C ASP A 121 63.26 -34.03 -38.95
N ASP A 122 62.59 -34.98 -38.25
CA ASP A 122 63.28 -36.03 -37.46
C ASP A 122 62.32 -37.08 -36.84
N ILE A 123 61.32 -37.54 -37.60
CA ILE A 123 60.64 -38.79 -37.25
C ILE A 123 61.59 -39.93 -37.59
N MET A 124 62.37 -40.39 -36.60
CA MET A 124 63.08 -41.66 -36.66
C MET A 124 62.12 -42.76 -37.11
N ASP A 125 62.28 -43.21 -38.35
CA ASP A 125 61.48 -44.25 -38.98
C ASP A 125 61.59 -45.57 -38.19
N LEU A 126 60.58 -45.81 -37.36
CA LEU A 126 60.43 -47.01 -36.54
C LEU A 126 60.28 -48.28 -37.41
N ASP A 127 59.88 -48.13 -38.68
CA ASP A 127 59.82 -49.23 -39.64
C ASP A 127 61.16 -49.47 -40.35
N ALA A 128 62.03 -48.44 -40.52
CA ALA A 128 63.43 -48.65 -40.93
C ALA A 128 64.24 -49.45 -39.89
N LEU A 129 63.96 -49.27 -38.59
CA LEU A 129 64.56 -50.08 -37.52
C LEU A 129 64.02 -51.52 -37.50
N LYS A 130 62.74 -51.74 -37.85
CA LYS A 130 62.18 -53.10 -38.01
C LYS A 130 62.69 -53.80 -39.26
N LEU A 131 62.96 -53.07 -40.36
CA LEU A 131 63.51 -53.64 -41.58
C LEU A 131 65.00 -54.04 -41.44
N ARG A 132 65.75 -53.31 -40.60
CA ARG A 132 67.09 -53.75 -40.13
C ARG A 132 67.03 -54.96 -39.21
N SER A 133 65.94 -55.16 -38.47
CA SER A 133 65.74 -56.35 -37.65
C SER A 133 65.25 -57.57 -38.44
N SER A 134 64.72 -57.38 -39.65
CA SER A 134 64.20 -58.45 -40.52
C SER A 134 65.16 -58.86 -41.65
N HIS A 135 66.27 -58.14 -41.85
CA HIS A 135 67.43 -58.68 -42.58
C HIS A 135 68.14 -59.70 -41.68
N SER A 136 67.62 -60.93 -41.73
CA SER A 136 68.34 -62.13 -41.39
C SER A 136 69.53 -62.29 -42.35
N GLU A 137 70.65 -61.63 -42.03
CA GLU A 137 71.96 -62.21 -42.29
C GLU A 137 71.92 -63.65 -41.75
N PRO A 138 72.43 -64.65 -42.49
CA PRO A 138 72.42 -66.02 -42.00
C PRO A 138 73.20 -66.00 -40.69
N ARG A 139 72.48 -66.27 -39.59
CA ARG A 139 73.08 -66.61 -38.31
C ARG A 139 74.05 -67.74 -38.60
N LEU A 140 75.33 -67.41 -38.77
CA LEU A 140 76.39 -68.31 -38.43
C LEU A 140 76.00 -68.82 -37.05
N LYS A 141 75.95 -70.14 -36.93
CA LYS A 141 75.78 -70.85 -35.66
C LYS A 141 76.59 -70.09 -34.60
N PRO A 142 76.15 -70.03 -33.33
CA PRO A 142 77.08 -69.60 -32.29
C PRO A 142 78.26 -70.57 -32.35
N GLU A 143 79.30 -70.18 -33.08
CA GLU A 143 80.63 -70.73 -32.93
C GLU A 143 80.90 -70.54 -31.45
N GLU A 144 81.11 -71.69 -30.80
CA GLU A 144 81.83 -71.87 -29.55
C GLU A 144 81.63 -70.75 -28.53
N ILE A 145 80.97 -71.09 -27.42
CA ILE A 145 81.08 -70.38 -26.15
C ILE A 145 82.46 -69.70 -26.10
N LEU A 146 82.49 -68.38 -26.25
CA LEU A 146 83.70 -67.59 -26.25
C LEU A 146 84.30 -67.74 -24.85
N GLU A 147 85.16 -68.74 -24.67
CA GLU A 147 85.97 -68.88 -23.48
C GLU A 147 86.91 -67.69 -23.48
N SER A 148 86.68 -66.75 -22.56
CA SER A 148 87.58 -65.62 -22.38
C SER A 148 88.94 -66.17 -21.97
N THR A 149 89.92 -66.08 -22.87
CA THR A 149 91.34 -66.23 -22.53
C THR A 149 91.89 -64.98 -21.83
N SER A 150 91.01 -64.08 -21.39
CA SER A 150 91.32 -62.84 -20.69
C SER A 150 91.72 -63.14 -19.24
N ASP A 151 92.97 -62.84 -18.92
CA ASP A 151 93.51 -62.91 -17.56
C ASP A 151 92.73 -61.96 -16.63
N ALA A 152 92.46 -62.39 -15.40
CA ALA A 152 91.73 -61.58 -14.42
C ALA A 152 92.43 -60.23 -14.19
N ALA A 153 93.77 -60.21 -14.24
CA ALA A 153 94.55 -58.98 -14.10
C ALA A 153 94.36 -58.00 -15.26
N GLU A 154 94.27 -58.49 -16.50
CA GLU A 154 93.97 -57.65 -17.68
C GLU A 154 92.55 -57.09 -17.63
N TRP A 155 91.60 -57.88 -17.10
CA TRP A 155 90.23 -57.40 -16.89
C TRP A 155 90.16 -56.32 -15.82
N TYR A 156 90.89 -56.45 -14.71
CA TYR A 156 90.96 -55.39 -13.68
C TYR A 156 91.59 -54.11 -14.22
N LEU A 157 92.66 -54.21 -15.02
CA LEU A 157 93.27 -53.03 -15.65
C LEU A 157 92.31 -52.36 -16.63
N GLU A 158 91.54 -53.14 -17.39
CA GLU A 158 90.54 -52.62 -18.31
C GLU A 158 89.35 -51.99 -17.56
N VAL A 159 88.93 -52.58 -16.44
CA VAL A 159 87.92 -51.99 -15.55
C VAL A 159 88.42 -50.69 -14.94
N GLU A 160 89.66 -50.61 -14.47
CA GLU A 160 90.26 -49.36 -13.96
C GLU A 160 90.41 -48.31 -15.08
N ARG A 161 90.73 -48.74 -16.31
CA ARG A 161 90.82 -47.86 -17.49
C ARG A 161 89.46 -47.29 -17.89
N VAL A 162 88.40 -48.09 -17.77
CA VAL A 162 87.04 -47.75 -18.20
C VAL A 162 86.20 -47.15 -17.06
N LEU A 163 86.61 -47.32 -15.80
CA LEU A 163 85.97 -46.74 -14.60
C LEU A 163 85.74 -45.22 -14.70
N PRO A 164 86.71 -44.42 -15.16
CA PRO A 164 86.50 -42.98 -15.37
C PRO A 164 85.50 -42.67 -16.48
N GLN A 165 85.39 -43.55 -17.49
CA GLN A 165 84.46 -43.42 -18.61
C GLN A 165 83.03 -43.84 -18.23
N LEU A 166 82.89 -44.74 -17.26
CA LEU A 166 81.62 -45.19 -16.68
C LEU A 166 81.15 -44.33 -15.50
N ARG A 167 81.99 -43.42 -15.02
CA ARG A 167 81.62 -42.45 -13.98
C ARG A 167 80.69 -41.41 -14.59
N VAL A 168 79.43 -41.78 -14.74
CA VAL A 168 78.34 -40.88 -15.12
C VAL A 168 78.14 -39.90 -13.96
N THR A 169 78.83 -38.77 -14.00
CA THR A 169 78.43 -37.59 -13.23
C THR A 169 77.14 -37.08 -13.83
N ILE A 170 76.01 -37.55 -13.29
CA ILE A 170 74.70 -36.98 -13.54
C ILE A 170 74.79 -35.53 -13.03
N ARG A 171 75.03 -34.59 -13.95
CA ARG A 171 74.85 -33.17 -13.65
C ARG A 171 73.36 -33.01 -13.42
N THR A 172 72.97 -32.56 -12.23
CA THR A 172 71.59 -32.19 -11.91
C THR A 172 71.19 -31.04 -12.82
N ASP A 173 70.64 -31.38 -13.97
CA ASP A 173 70.09 -30.44 -14.93
C ASP A 173 68.61 -30.22 -14.59
N ASN A 174 68.13 -28.99 -14.77
CA ASN A 174 66.75 -28.60 -14.47
C ASN A 174 65.72 -29.24 -15.43
N LYS A 175 66.20 -30.10 -16.35
CA LYS A 175 65.43 -30.98 -17.24
C LYS A 175 65.34 -32.42 -16.73
N ASP A 176 65.91 -32.72 -15.55
CA ASP A 176 65.76 -34.05 -14.94
C ASP A 176 64.34 -34.21 -14.40
N TRP A 177 63.59 -35.11 -15.03
CA TRP A 177 62.22 -35.44 -14.65
C TRP A 177 62.10 -35.84 -13.16
N ARG A 178 63.19 -36.32 -12.54
CA ARG A 178 63.23 -36.63 -11.11
C ARG A 178 62.98 -35.39 -10.24
N ILE A 179 63.55 -34.24 -10.60
CA ILE A 179 63.34 -32.98 -9.90
C ILE A 179 61.88 -32.53 -10.06
N HIS A 180 61.29 -32.70 -11.26
CA HIS A 180 59.89 -32.39 -11.48
C HIS A 180 58.94 -33.33 -10.71
N VAL A 181 59.27 -34.61 -10.58
CA VAL A 181 58.50 -35.58 -9.78
C VAL A 181 58.59 -35.23 -8.29
N ASP A 182 59.77 -34.89 -7.78
CA ASP A 182 59.95 -34.45 -6.40
C ASP A 182 59.20 -33.13 -6.12
N GLN A 183 59.24 -32.17 -7.07
CA GLN A 183 58.44 -30.94 -7.01
C GLN A 183 56.93 -31.24 -7.01
N MET A 184 56.47 -32.19 -7.83
CA MET A 184 55.06 -32.58 -7.88
C MET A 184 54.61 -33.21 -6.55
N HIS A 185 55.45 -34.04 -5.93
CA HIS A 185 55.19 -34.56 -4.58
C HIS A 185 55.13 -33.43 -3.54
N GLN A 186 56.07 -32.49 -3.58
CA GLN A 186 56.09 -31.34 -2.68
C GLN A 186 54.84 -30.46 -2.84
N HIS A 187 54.41 -30.18 -4.07
CA HIS A 187 53.18 -29.44 -4.35
C HIS A 187 51.94 -30.21 -3.91
N ARG A 188 51.89 -31.52 -4.14
CA ARG A 188 50.78 -32.37 -3.67
C ARG A 188 50.65 -32.33 -2.16
N ASP A 189 51.77 -32.43 -1.43
CA ASP A 189 51.76 -32.38 0.03
C ASP A 189 51.37 -30.99 0.54
N GLY A 190 51.83 -29.92 -0.12
CA GLY A 190 51.41 -28.55 0.15
C GLY A 190 49.92 -28.31 -0.11
N ILE A 191 49.36 -28.84 -1.19
CA ILE A 191 47.92 -28.80 -1.50
C ILE A 191 47.15 -29.60 -0.46
N SER A 192 47.63 -30.78 -0.06
CA SER A 192 46.94 -31.58 0.95
C SER A 192 46.94 -30.91 2.32
N SER A 193 48.04 -30.25 2.70
CA SER A 193 48.13 -29.52 3.95
C SER A 193 47.23 -28.28 3.96
N SER A 194 47.27 -27.47 2.90
CA SER A 194 46.40 -26.29 2.78
C SER A 194 44.92 -26.66 2.69
N LEU A 195 44.57 -27.75 2.01
CA LEU A 195 43.21 -28.27 1.98
C LEU A 195 42.74 -28.72 3.36
N HIS A 196 43.60 -29.39 4.13
CA HIS A 196 43.28 -29.78 5.51
C HIS A 196 43.07 -28.56 6.41
N GLU A 197 43.92 -27.55 6.29
CA GLU A 197 43.77 -26.30 7.03
C GLU A 197 42.49 -25.55 6.67
N ALA A 198 42.19 -25.42 5.37
CA ALA A 198 40.98 -24.77 4.88
C ALA A 198 39.71 -25.50 5.33
N LYS A 199 39.71 -26.84 5.30
CA LYS A 199 38.61 -27.66 5.85
C LYS A 199 38.43 -27.41 7.35
N GLY A 200 39.52 -27.40 8.13
CA GLY A 200 39.44 -27.11 9.55
C GLY A 200 38.94 -25.70 9.87
N GLN A 201 39.29 -24.70 9.05
CA GLN A 201 38.74 -23.34 9.16
C GLN A 201 37.24 -23.31 8.83
N LEU A 202 36.82 -24.04 7.78
CA LEU A 202 35.41 -24.14 7.39
C LEU A 202 34.58 -24.85 8.47
N ASP A 203 35.09 -25.93 9.06
CA ASP A 203 34.41 -26.67 10.14
C ASP A 203 34.22 -25.78 11.38
N LYS A 204 35.23 -24.99 11.74
CA LYS A 204 35.11 -24.00 12.83
C LYS A 204 34.04 -22.96 12.52
N LEU A 205 34.03 -22.43 11.30
CA LEU A 205 33.02 -21.47 10.87
C LEU A 205 31.62 -22.08 10.90
N GLN A 206 31.46 -23.33 10.46
CA GLN A 206 30.20 -24.05 10.54
C GLN A 206 29.73 -24.21 11.98
N GLU A 207 30.64 -24.58 12.90
CA GLU A 207 30.32 -24.73 14.31
C GLU A 207 29.91 -23.40 14.95
N ASP A 208 30.62 -22.32 14.64
CA ASP A 208 30.31 -20.98 15.13
C ASP A 208 28.97 -20.47 14.59
N ILE A 209 28.70 -20.65 13.29
CA ILE A 209 27.41 -20.32 12.68
C ILE A 209 26.30 -21.13 13.36
N SER A 210 26.48 -22.43 13.56
CA SER A 210 25.50 -23.30 14.21
C SER A 210 25.18 -22.82 15.63
N LYS A 211 26.21 -22.48 16.43
CA LYS A 211 26.05 -21.90 17.77
C LYS A 211 25.30 -20.57 17.73
N THR A 212 25.60 -19.69 16.76
CA THR A 212 24.87 -18.42 16.63
C THR A 212 23.41 -18.63 16.25
N LEU A 213 23.12 -19.58 15.36
CA LEU A 213 21.76 -19.93 14.95
C LEU A 213 20.94 -20.48 16.11
N GLU A 214 21.51 -21.34 16.95
CA GLU A 214 20.87 -21.85 18.16
C GLU A 214 20.59 -20.72 19.17
N LYS A 215 21.53 -19.77 19.32
CA LYS A 215 21.33 -18.58 20.16
C LYS A 215 20.20 -17.69 19.61
N VAL A 216 20.14 -17.48 18.30
CA VAL A 216 19.05 -16.73 17.66
C VAL A 216 17.72 -17.45 17.87
N SER A 217 17.64 -18.75 17.59
CA SER A 217 16.42 -19.54 17.76
C SER A 217 15.92 -19.56 19.21
N SER A 218 16.82 -19.67 20.19
CA SER A 218 16.44 -19.58 21.61
C SER A 218 15.97 -18.18 22.01
N ARG A 219 16.60 -17.13 21.47
CA ARG A 219 16.15 -15.73 21.68
C ARG A 219 14.79 -15.47 21.05
N GLU A 220 14.54 -15.97 19.85
CA GLU A 220 13.25 -15.88 19.16
C GLU A 220 12.17 -16.61 19.94
N LYS A 221 12.41 -17.84 20.39
CA LYS A 221 11.47 -18.58 21.24
C LYS A 221 11.16 -17.83 22.53
N TYR A 222 12.17 -17.23 23.15
CA TYR A 222 11.98 -16.42 24.36
C TYR A 222 11.11 -15.19 24.10
N ILE A 223 11.40 -14.43 23.03
CA ILE A 223 10.61 -13.25 22.64
C ILE A 223 9.18 -13.66 22.30
N ASN A 224 8.99 -14.72 21.50
CA ASN A 224 7.67 -15.22 21.14
C ASN A 224 6.86 -15.58 22.39
N ASN A 225 7.45 -16.30 23.35
CA ASN A 225 6.77 -16.64 24.60
C ASN A 225 6.39 -15.39 25.43
N GLN A 226 7.22 -14.34 25.43
CA GLN A 226 6.87 -13.08 26.09
C GLN A 226 5.74 -12.34 25.38
N LEU A 227 5.75 -12.34 24.04
CA LEU A 227 4.76 -11.64 23.24
C LEU A 227 3.43 -12.39 23.15
N GLU A 228 3.42 -13.72 23.25
CA GLU A 228 2.21 -14.55 23.16
C GLU A 228 1.12 -14.09 24.15
N GLY A 229 1.51 -13.84 25.40
CA GLY A 229 0.61 -13.34 26.45
C GLY A 229 0.05 -11.95 26.12
N LEU A 230 0.93 -11.02 25.73
CA LEU A 230 0.54 -9.66 25.35
C LEU A 230 -0.38 -9.64 24.11
N ILE A 231 -0.12 -10.49 23.12
CA ILE A 231 -0.96 -10.64 21.92
C ILE A 231 -2.33 -11.18 22.33
N GLN A 232 -2.38 -12.15 23.23
CA GLN A 232 -3.65 -12.70 23.72
C GLN A 232 -4.44 -11.64 24.51
N GLU A 233 -3.79 -10.89 25.40
CA GLU A 233 -4.41 -9.77 26.10
C GLU A 233 -4.94 -8.72 25.13
N TYR A 234 -4.14 -8.31 24.13
CA TYR A 234 -4.56 -7.38 23.09
C TYR A 234 -5.80 -7.89 22.33
N ARG A 235 -5.82 -9.18 21.94
CA ARG A 235 -6.99 -9.80 21.29
C ARG A 235 -8.23 -9.74 22.17
N THR A 236 -8.09 -10.05 23.46
CA THR A 236 -9.23 -9.98 24.40
C THR A 236 -9.72 -8.54 24.59
N ALA A 237 -8.80 -7.57 24.70
CA ALA A 237 -9.13 -6.16 24.81
C ALA A 237 -9.82 -5.63 23.55
N GLN A 238 -9.35 -6.03 22.36
CA GLN A 238 -9.96 -5.71 21.09
C GLN A 238 -11.38 -6.30 20.97
N GLY A 239 -11.57 -7.54 21.42
CA GLY A 239 -12.90 -8.17 21.52
C GLY A 239 -13.85 -7.39 22.41
N LYS A 240 -13.41 -7.02 23.62
CA LYS A 240 -14.19 -6.19 24.56
C LYS A 240 -14.52 -4.81 23.98
N HIS A 241 -13.56 -4.18 23.30
CA HIS A 241 -13.78 -2.89 22.65
C HIS A 241 -14.84 -2.99 21.55
N ARG A 242 -14.79 -4.03 20.72
CA ARG A 242 -15.80 -4.29 19.69
C ARG A 242 -17.18 -4.49 20.31
N GLU A 243 -17.28 -5.30 21.36
CA GLU A 243 -18.53 -5.53 22.07
C GLU A 243 -19.12 -4.24 22.65
N VAL A 244 -18.32 -3.41 23.33
CA VAL A 244 -18.76 -2.13 23.87
C VAL A 244 -19.19 -1.17 22.76
N LYS A 245 -18.46 -1.14 21.64
CA LYS A 245 -18.80 -0.32 20.47
C LYS A 245 -20.14 -0.74 19.85
N ASP A 246 -20.38 -2.04 19.73
CA ASP A 246 -21.64 -2.56 19.21
C ASP A 246 -22.81 -2.23 20.14
N ARG A 247 -22.63 -2.38 21.47
CA ARG A 247 -23.62 -1.96 22.47
C ARG A 247 -23.89 -0.45 22.42
N TYR A 248 -22.85 0.37 22.25
CA TYR A 248 -22.99 1.82 22.10
C TYR A 248 -23.79 2.18 20.84
N HIS A 249 -23.49 1.55 19.70
CA HIS A 249 -24.23 1.79 18.46
C HIS A 249 -25.71 1.39 18.59
N GLN A 250 -26.00 0.24 19.23
CA GLN A 250 -27.38 -0.18 19.49
C GLN A 250 -28.11 0.81 20.41
N ALA A 251 -27.47 1.23 21.51
CA ALA A 251 -28.05 2.21 22.43
C ALA A 251 -28.27 3.57 21.76
N SER A 252 -27.28 4.05 20.99
CA SER A 252 -27.36 5.30 20.23
C SER A 252 -28.51 5.25 19.21
N GLY A 253 -28.66 4.15 18.47
CA GLY A 253 -29.79 3.94 17.56
C GLY A 253 -31.14 3.95 18.29
N GLY A 254 -31.20 3.33 19.47
CA GLY A 254 -32.39 3.38 20.32
C GLY A 254 -32.71 4.78 20.86
N VAL A 255 -31.69 5.59 21.17
CA VAL A 255 -31.88 6.99 21.60
C VAL A 255 -32.37 7.85 20.44
N THR A 256 -31.81 7.69 19.23
CA THR A 256 -32.27 8.44 18.04
C THR A 256 -33.73 8.11 17.71
N GLU A 257 -34.12 6.84 17.79
CA GLU A 257 -35.50 6.44 17.54
C GLU A 257 -36.45 7.02 18.59
N ARG A 258 -36.12 6.93 19.88
CA ARG A 258 -36.92 7.55 20.94
C ARG A 258 -37.00 9.07 20.82
N THR A 259 -35.93 9.72 20.37
CA THR A 259 -35.92 11.16 20.13
C THR A 259 -36.85 11.53 18.97
N LYS A 260 -36.87 10.72 17.92
CA LYS A 260 -37.79 10.89 16.79
C LYS A 260 -39.25 10.72 17.22
N VAL A 261 -39.57 9.65 17.95
CA VAL A 261 -40.92 9.42 18.49
C VAL A 261 -41.34 10.55 19.45
N LEU A 262 -40.42 11.05 20.29
CA LEU A 262 -40.71 12.19 21.17
C LEU A 262 -41.05 13.45 20.35
N ALA A 263 -40.32 13.73 19.27
CA ALA A 263 -40.60 14.86 18.39
C ALA A 263 -41.99 14.72 17.74
N GLU A 264 -42.33 13.52 17.23
CA GLU A 264 -43.65 13.22 16.65
C GLU A 264 -44.77 13.45 17.68
N VAL A 265 -44.62 12.95 18.92
CA VAL A 265 -45.60 13.18 19.99
C VAL A 265 -45.70 14.66 20.40
N CYS A 266 -44.58 15.38 20.41
CA CYS A 266 -44.59 16.83 20.66
C CYS A 266 -45.33 17.60 19.57
N GLU A 267 -45.17 17.23 18.30
CA GLU A 267 -45.93 17.81 17.19
C GLU A 267 -47.42 17.50 17.29
N GLU A 268 -47.78 16.26 17.62
CA GLU A 268 -49.19 15.89 17.87
C GLU A 268 -49.79 16.69 19.03
N LEU A 269 -49.03 16.89 20.10
CA LEU A 269 -49.47 17.66 21.26
C LEU A 269 -49.67 19.15 20.92
N GLU A 270 -48.77 19.74 20.14
CA GLU A 270 -48.94 21.14 19.70
C GLU A 270 -50.13 21.28 18.74
N LYS A 271 -50.37 20.29 17.87
CA LYS A 271 -51.57 20.25 17.02
C LYS A 271 -52.85 20.20 17.86
N VAL A 272 -52.92 19.31 18.86
CA VAL A 272 -54.08 19.23 19.76
C VAL A 272 -54.26 20.53 20.53
N LYS A 273 -53.17 21.15 20.99
CA LYS A 273 -53.20 22.45 21.66
C LYS A 273 -53.74 23.55 20.73
N GLN A 274 -53.31 23.59 19.48
CA GLN A 274 -53.84 24.53 18.49
C GLN A 274 -55.33 24.30 18.22
N GLU A 275 -55.77 23.04 18.08
CA GLU A 275 -57.20 22.72 17.94
C GLU A 275 -58.02 23.15 19.17
N ILE A 276 -57.46 23.03 20.38
CA ILE A 276 -58.10 23.49 21.62
C ILE A 276 -58.14 25.02 21.65
N GLU A 277 -57.08 25.73 21.24
CA GLU A 277 -57.05 27.20 21.16
C GLU A 277 -58.02 27.73 20.09
N GLU A 278 -58.14 27.07 18.93
CA GLU A 278 -59.13 27.38 17.90
C GLU A 278 -60.56 27.15 18.39
N LYS A 279 -60.82 26.02 19.07
CA LYS A 279 -62.13 25.77 19.67
C LYS A 279 -62.43 26.72 20.82
N GLY A 280 -61.43 27.06 21.63
CA GLY A 280 -61.52 27.98 22.75
C GLY A 280 -61.79 29.40 22.28
N SER A 281 -61.07 29.87 21.26
CA SER A 281 -61.34 31.17 20.62
C SER A 281 -62.70 31.18 19.93
N SER A 282 -63.08 30.14 19.18
CA SER A 282 -64.43 30.02 18.58
C SER A 282 -65.56 30.04 19.62
N MET A 283 -65.35 29.40 20.78
CA MET A 283 -66.33 29.39 21.87
C MET A 283 -66.33 30.70 22.68
N SER A 284 -65.18 31.36 22.82
CA SER A 284 -65.01 32.60 23.59
C SER A 284 -65.30 33.87 22.78
N ASP A 285 -65.20 33.83 21.45
CA ASP A 285 -65.38 34.99 20.58
C ASP A 285 -66.79 35.58 20.74
N GLY A 286 -67.76 34.81 21.24
CA GLY A 286 -69.12 35.28 21.42
C GLY A 286 -69.79 35.74 20.11
N ALA A 287 -69.08 35.72 18.98
CA ALA A 287 -69.54 36.13 17.67
C ALA A 287 -70.70 35.25 17.20
N SER A 288 -70.72 33.97 17.58
CA SER A 288 -71.87 33.08 17.39
C SER A 288 -73.10 33.58 18.17
N VAL A 289 -72.92 33.98 19.43
CA VAL A 289 -73.97 34.57 20.28
C VAL A 289 -74.42 35.93 19.74
N VAL A 290 -73.49 36.78 19.28
CA VAL A 290 -73.79 38.08 18.67
C VAL A 290 -74.55 37.89 17.36
N ARG A 291 -74.18 36.90 16.52
CA ARG A 291 -74.88 36.57 15.28
C ARG A 291 -76.31 36.08 15.56
N ILE A 292 -76.49 35.22 16.57
CA ILE A 292 -77.83 34.80 17.02
C ILE A 292 -78.63 36.02 17.50
N LYS A 293 -78.03 36.88 18.33
CA LYS A 293 -78.67 38.11 18.82
C LYS A 293 -79.08 39.04 17.67
N GLN A 294 -78.23 39.24 16.66
CA GLN A 294 -78.55 40.03 15.46
C GLN A 294 -79.71 39.42 14.67
N SER A 295 -79.71 38.10 14.45
CA SER A 295 -80.82 37.40 13.79
C SER A 295 -82.14 37.55 14.56
N VAL A 296 -82.11 37.43 15.89
CA VAL A 296 -83.28 37.65 16.76
C VAL A 296 -83.77 39.09 16.67
N MET A 297 -82.88 40.08 16.66
CA MET A 297 -83.26 41.49 16.48
C MET A 297 -83.92 41.74 15.11
N LYS A 298 -83.38 41.15 14.05
CA LYS A 298 -83.96 41.24 12.70
C LYS A 298 -85.36 40.64 12.65
N LEU A 299 -85.55 39.46 13.24
CA LEU A 299 -86.87 38.81 13.34
C LEU A 299 -87.85 39.69 14.12
N LYS A 300 -87.44 40.29 15.25
CA LYS A 300 -88.30 41.23 15.99
C LYS A 300 -88.73 42.43 15.16
N GLN A 301 -87.80 43.01 14.38
CA GLN A 301 -88.11 44.14 13.51
C GLN A 301 -89.07 43.73 12.39
N GLU A 302 -88.90 42.54 11.82
CA GLU A 302 -89.80 41.98 10.81
C GLU A 302 -91.20 41.71 11.39
N THR A 303 -91.30 41.15 12.61
CA THR A 303 -92.57 40.97 13.32
C THR A 303 -93.28 42.31 13.52
N GLN A 304 -92.56 43.34 13.98
CA GLN A 304 -93.13 44.67 14.18
C GLN A 304 -93.60 45.30 12.86
N GLN A 305 -92.84 45.13 11.77
CA GLN A 305 -93.26 45.58 10.45
C GLN A 305 -94.53 44.85 9.98
N MET A 306 -94.61 43.54 10.24
CA MET A 306 -95.76 42.72 9.89
C MET A 306 -97.00 43.08 10.73
N GLU A 307 -96.84 43.40 12.01
CA GLU A 307 -97.90 43.92 12.88
C GLU A 307 -98.47 45.26 12.37
N VAL A 308 -97.61 46.19 11.95
CA VAL A 308 -98.05 47.46 11.35
C VAL A 308 -98.83 47.20 10.05
N ARG A 309 -98.34 46.30 9.18
CA ARG A 309 -99.04 45.92 7.95
C ARG A 309 -100.39 45.28 8.26
N MET A 310 -100.46 44.39 9.25
CA MET A 310 -101.70 43.77 9.70
C MET A 310 -102.68 44.82 10.21
N GLY A 311 -102.25 45.76 11.05
CA GLY A 311 -103.09 46.85 11.55
C GLY A 311 -103.60 47.79 10.45
N VAL A 312 -102.78 48.09 9.43
CA VAL A 312 -103.21 48.87 8.26
C VAL A 312 -104.25 48.10 7.44
N VAL A 313 -104.05 46.81 7.21
CA VAL A 313 -105.00 45.95 6.49
C VAL A 313 -106.31 45.82 7.28
N GLU A 314 -106.24 45.62 8.60
CA GLU A 314 -107.42 45.60 9.49
C GLU A 314 -108.17 46.92 9.44
N HIS A 315 -107.48 48.06 9.50
CA HIS A 315 -108.11 49.38 9.39
C HIS A 315 -108.77 49.58 8.02
N LEU A 316 -108.09 49.23 6.93
CA LEU A 316 -108.63 49.27 5.56
C LEU A 316 -109.88 48.39 5.42
N LEU A 317 -109.85 47.18 5.99
CA LEU A 317 -110.99 46.25 5.97
C LEU A 317 -112.15 46.80 6.80
N LEU A 318 -111.87 47.39 7.97
CA LEU A 318 -112.88 48.00 8.83
C LEU A 318 -113.48 49.26 8.18
N GLN A 319 -112.67 50.09 7.52
CA GLN A 319 -113.14 51.23 6.74
C GLN A 319 -113.97 50.78 5.53
N ALA A 320 -113.58 49.71 4.84
CA ALA A 320 -114.35 49.13 3.74
C ALA A 320 -115.71 48.62 4.24
N LYS A 321 -115.75 47.90 5.37
CA LYS A 321 -117.01 47.46 6.01
C LYS A 321 -117.89 48.63 6.47
N LEU A 322 -117.30 49.69 7.02
CA LEU A 322 -118.06 50.90 7.39
C LEU A 322 -118.59 51.64 6.16
N LYS A 323 -117.82 51.74 5.08
CA LYS A 323 -118.29 52.32 3.81
C LYS A 323 -119.41 51.50 3.20
N GLU A 324 -119.30 50.18 3.16
CA GLU A 324 -120.35 49.27 2.72
C GLU A 324 -121.63 49.45 3.55
N LYS A 325 -121.53 49.48 4.89
CA LYS A 325 -122.66 49.77 5.76
C LYS A 325 -123.26 51.15 5.49
N SER A 326 -122.45 52.19 5.27
CA SER A 326 -122.93 53.53 4.94
C SER A 326 -123.62 53.58 3.58
N ASN A 327 -123.10 52.85 2.59
CA ASN A 327 -123.69 52.72 1.26
C ASN A 327 -125.02 51.97 1.34
N MET A 328 -125.11 50.87 2.10
CA MET A 328 -126.39 50.20 2.38
C MET A 328 -127.40 51.15 3.04
N THR A 329 -126.95 52.03 3.94
CA THR A 329 -127.83 53.00 4.60
C THR A 329 -128.27 54.13 3.65
N ARG A 330 -127.41 54.51 2.69
CA ARG A 330 -127.70 55.48 1.62
C ARG A 330 -128.64 54.90 0.55
N ASP A 331 -128.44 53.67 0.13
CA ASP A 331 -129.32 52.97 -0.81
C ASP A 331 -130.71 52.74 -0.19
N MET A 332 -130.79 52.55 1.13
CA MET A 332 -132.07 52.51 1.86
C MET A 332 -132.81 53.87 1.91
N HIS A 333 -132.13 54.99 1.63
CA HIS A 333 -132.71 56.34 1.58
C HIS A 333 -132.93 56.88 0.15
N HIS A 334 -132.64 56.10 -0.90
CA HIS A 334 -132.89 56.52 -2.29
C HIS A 334 -134.13 55.80 -2.87
N VAL A 335 -135.32 56.37 -2.62
CA VAL A 335 -136.58 56.04 -3.32
C VAL A 335 -136.79 57.09 -4.43
N PRO A 336 -136.92 56.72 -5.72
CA PRO A 336 -137.47 57.61 -6.73
C PRO A 336 -138.94 57.27 -7.04
N GLU A 337 -139.78 58.29 -6.91
CA GLU A 337 -141.22 58.34 -7.17
C GLU A 337 -141.53 58.48 -8.68
N SER A 338 -142.71 58.03 -9.09
CA SER A 338 -143.12 57.66 -10.45
C SER A 338 -143.73 58.75 -11.35
N ALA A 339 -143.44 58.65 -12.67
CA ALA A 339 -144.29 58.94 -13.86
C ALA A 339 -144.62 60.43 -14.20
N PRO A 340 -144.91 60.80 -15.48
CA PRO A 340 -146.09 60.31 -16.23
C PRO A 340 -145.90 60.04 -17.75
N PHE A 341 -147.03 59.61 -18.32
CA PHE A 341 -147.35 59.05 -19.64
C PHE A 341 -147.57 60.11 -20.75
N SER A 342 -147.62 59.61 -22.01
CA SER A 342 -148.14 60.18 -23.28
C SER A 342 -147.28 61.24 -24.00
N GLY A 343 -147.08 61.25 -25.33
CA GLY A 343 -147.50 60.39 -26.44
C GLY A 343 -147.32 61.16 -27.76
N LEU A 344 -146.69 60.53 -28.77
CA LEU A 344 -146.89 60.69 -30.22
C LEU A 344 -146.05 59.63 -30.96
#